data_AF-A0AA85G2J4-F1
#
_entry.id   AF-A0AA85G2J4-F1
#
_cell.length_a   1.000
_cell.length_b   1.000
_cell.length_c   1.000
_cell.angle_alpha   90.00
_cell.angle_beta   90.00
_cell.angle_gamma   90.00
#
_symmetry.space_group_name_H-M   'P 1'
#
loop_
_entity.id
_entity.type
_entity.pdbx_description
1 polymer ?
#
loop_
_entity_poly.entity_id
_entity_poly.type
_entity_poly.pdbx_seq_one_letter_code
_entity_poly.pdbx_strand_id
1 'polypeptide(L)'
;MRLILNDVTKFSKPKGEGDKTLQIEKQLTDVVKNLKNKEIITQDLYDHIGQMGSIIPRLYGLPKVHKAGLPLRPILDMSSSPYHRIAQWLAEKLEPVRRQVSKYSIHDTFQFIDRIKDVNTSGKHMFSLDVNSLFTSVPLTETICYICEYIDSNNIVLGIPTEHLKELLLRCTFNVQFSFNNEIYRQRDGIAMGSPLGPILADCFMAKLENDQLSSMISRFQLYVRYMDNTFVVCDDNIDLDNILHFFNSCHPSIDFTLERERDQSVPFLDVHLLRRSNGFLKRSIFRKQT
;
A
#
# COMPACT_ATOMS: atom_id res chain seq x y z
N MET A 1 14.53 3.25 -15.17
CA MET A 1 13.36 4.17 -15.18
C MET A 1 12.54 4.06 -16.46
N ARG A 2 13.14 4.17 -17.65
CA ARG A 2 12.41 4.06 -18.93
C ARG A 2 11.58 2.77 -19.04
N LEU A 3 12.10 1.63 -18.61
CA LEU A 3 11.35 0.37 -18.58
C LEU A 3 10.04 0.45 -17.75
N ILE A 4 10.07 1.15 -16.61
CA ILE A 4 8.91 1.34 -15.74
C ILE A 4 7.89 2.27 -16.41
N LEU A 5 8.36 3.41 -16.94
CA LEU A 5 7.50 4.41 -17.60
C LEU A 5 6.92 3.95 -18.94
N ASN A 6 7.46 2.87 -19.51
CA ASN A 6 6.94 2.25 -20.73
C ASN A 6 5.76 1.31 -20.47
N ASP A 7 5.44 1.01 -19.20
CA ASP A 7 4.21 0.29 -18.87
C ASP A 7 2.99 1.19 -19.11
N VAL A 8 2.41 1.06 -20.29
CA VAL A 8 1.25 1.84 -20.74
C VAL A 8 -0.04 1.53 -19.97
N THR A 9 -0.07 0.45 -19.19
CA THR A 9 -1.20 0.12 -18.32
C THR A 9 -1.21 1.02 -17.08
N LYS A 10 -0.04 1.48 -16.63
CA LYS A 10 0.13 2.29 -15.41
C LYS A 10 0.46 3.74 -15.72
N PHE A 11 1.29 3.98 -16.73
CA PHE A 11 1.81 5.30 -17.05
C PHE A 11 1.42 5.76 -18.45
N SER A 12 1.39 7.06 -18.63
CA SER A 12 1.32 7.64 -19.98
C SER A 12 2.10 8.92 -20.09
N LYS A 13 2.55 9.17 -21.31
CA LYS A 13 3.25 10.38 -21.72
C LYS A 13 2.37 11.12 -22.73
N PRO A 14 1.48 12.01 -22.27
CA PRO A 14 0.60 12.73 -23.18
C PRO A 14 1.40 13.63 -24.12
N LYS A 15 1.16 13.52 -25.43
CA LYS A 15 1.85 14.31 -26.45
C LYS A 15 1.35 15.75 -26.43
N GLY A 16 2.26 16.72 -26.36
CA GLY A 16 1.93 18.15 -26.43
C GLY A 16 1.20 18.70 -25.21
N GLU A 17 1.10 17.94 -24.13
CA GLU A 17 0.52 18.42 -22.88
C GLU A 17 1.56 19.21 -22.09
N GLY A 18 1.23 20.47 -21.77
CA GLY A 18 2.03 21.32 -20.89
C GLY A 18 1.77 21.03 -19.40
N ASP A 19 2.52 21.70 -18.54
CA ASP A 19 2.39 21.54 -17.08
C ASP A 19 1.02 22.06 -16.59
N LYS A 20 0.19 21.17 -16.04
CA LYS A 20 -1.13 21.50 -15.47
C LYS A 20 -1.12 21.69 -13.95
N THR A 21 0.04 21.86 -13.31
CA THR A 21 0.15 21.96 -11.84
C THR A 21 -0.78 23.04 -11.29
N LEU A 22 -0.79 24.24 -11.86
CA LEU A 22 -1.68 25.33 -11.43
C LEU A 22 -3.16 25.03 -11.66
N GLN A 23 -3.50 24.31 -12.74
CA GLN A 23 -4.88 23.89 -13.00
C GLN A 23 -5.35 22.86 -11.98
N ILE A 24 -4.49 21.89 -11.64
CA ILE A 24 -4.77 20.84 -10.66
C ILE A 24 -4.89 21.45 -9.26
N GLU A 25 -3.98 22.36 -8.89
CA GLU A 25 -4.05 23.14 -7.65
C GLU A 25 -5.39 23.86 -7.54
N LYS A 26 -5.77 24.63 -8.57
CA LYS A 26 -7.06 25.33 -8.57
C LYS A 26 -8.23 24.38 -8.37
N GLN A 27 -8.26 23.24 -9.08
CA GLN A 27 -9.34 22.26 -8.94
C GLN A 27 -9.44 21.69 -7.53
N LEU A 28 -8.32 21.35 -6.89
CA LEU A 28 -8.29 20.85 -5.52
C LEU A 28 -8.71 21.93 -4.52
N THR A 29 -8.19 23.14 -4.67
CA THR A 29 -8.53 24.29 -3.83
C THR A 29 -10.01 24.64 -3.95
N ASP A 30 -10.61 24.55 -5.13
CA ASP A 30 -12.05 24.78 -5.32
C ASP A 30 -12.90 23.75 -4.54
N VAL A 31 -12.49 22.48 -4.52
CA VAL A 31 -13.16 21.44 -3.71
C VAL A 31 -13.02 21.74 -2.22
N VAL A 32 -11.80 22.03 -1.74
CA VAL A 32 -11.54 22.36 -0.34
C VAL A 32 -12.31 23.63 0.09
N LYS A 33 -12.38 24.64 -0.78
CA LYS A 33 -13.16 25.86 -0.56
C LYS A 33 -14.65 25.57 -0.42
N ASN A 34 -15.19 24.64 -1.23
CA ASN A 34 -16.57 24.21 -1.10
C ASN A 34 -16.83 23.58 0.27
N LEU A 35 -15.93 22.69 0.74
CA LEU A 35 -16.02 22.12 2.09
C LEU A 35 -16.02 23.18 3.18
N LYS A 36 -15.17 24.21 3.04
CA LYS A 36 -15.11 25.33 3.98
C LYS A 36 -16.41 26.15 3.97
N ASN A 37 -16.96 26.44 2.79
CA ASN A 37 -18.21 27.20 2.66
C ASN A 37 -19.41 26.44 3.23
N LYS A 38 -19.38 25.11 3.21
CA LYS A 38 -20.36 24.23 3.84
C LYS A 38 -20.11 23.98 5.33
N GLU A 39 -19.11 24.64 5.93
CA GLU A 39 -18.72 24.48 7.33
C GLU A 39 -18.31 23.04 7.70
N ILE A 40 -17.90 22.23 6.71
CA ILE A 40 -17.40 20.86 6.92
C ILE A 40 -15.97 20.89 7.48
N ILE A 41 -15.18 21.88 7.05
CA ILE A 41 -13.82 22.12 7.56
C ILE A 41 -13.70 23.53 8.13
N THR A 42 -12.80 23.70 9.10
CA THR A 42 -12.52 25.00 9.71
C THR A 42 -11.73 25.92 8.77
N GLN A 43 -11.77 27.23 9.06
CA GLN A 43 -10.94 28.20 8.35
C GLN A 43 -9.44 27.88 8.51
N ASP A 44 -8.99 27.53 9.71
CA ASP A 44 -7.59 27.16 9.97
C ASP A 44 -7.15 25.94 9.14
N LEU A 45 -8.03 24.94 9.01
CA LEU A 45 -7.73 23.76 8.19
C LEU A 45 -7.69 24.13 6.70
N TYR A 46 -8.64 24.95 6.23
CA TYR A 46 -8.63 25.48 4.87
C TYR A 46 -7.33 26.24 4.56
N ASP A 47 -6.88 27.12 5.45
CA ASP A 47 -5.64 27.88 5.27
C ASP A 47 -4.40 26.98 5.32
N HIS A 48 -4.45 25.89 6.08
CA HIS A 48 -3.38 24.89 6.14
C HIS A 48 -3.27 24.07 4.86
N ILE A 49 -4.37 23.53 4.32
CA ILE A 49 -4.35 22.59 3.18
C ILE A 49 -4.58 23.25 1.82
N GLY A 50 -5.24 24.41 1.76
CA GLY A 50 -5.59 25.16 0.55
C GLY A 50 -4.44 26.00 -0.02
N GLN A 51 -3.23 25.46 0.00
CA GLN A 51 -2.02 26.17 -0.41
C GLN A 51 -1.98 26.55 -1.89
N MET A 52 -1.19 27.60 -2.16
CA MET A 52 -0.86 28.12 -3.48
C MET A 52 0.64 27.99 -3.75
N GLY A 53 1.04 27.90 -5.02
CA GLY A 53 2.45 27.87 -5.42
C GLY A 53 3.04 26.47 -5.46
N SER A 54 2.21 25.48 -5.77
CA SER A 54 2.62 24.09 -5.89
C SER A 54 3.63 23.87 -7.01
N ILE A 55 4.48 22.87 -6.83
CA ILE A 55 5.43 22.40 -7.84
C ILE A 55 4.99 21.06 -8.42
N ILE A 56 5.39 20.81 -9.67
CA ILE A 56 5.15 19.50 -10.29
C ILE A 56 5.93 18.40 -9.55
N PRO A 57 5.28 17.29 -9.16
CA PRO A 57 5.98 16.14 -8.59
C PRO A 57 7.11 15.64 -9.49
N ARG A 58 8.22 15.17 -8.89
CA ARG A 58 9.40 14.70 -9.65
C ARG A 58 9.68 13.23 -9.40
N LEU A 59 9.79 12.45 -10.47
CA LEU A 59 10.14 11.05 -10.36
C LEU A 59 11.66 10.88 -10.27
N TYR A 60 12.11 10.08 -9.31
CA TYR A 60 13.50 9.63 -9.20
C TYR A 60 13.55 8.13 -8.86
N GLY A 61 14.73 7.53 -8.94
CA GLY A 61 14.92 6.10 -8.71
C GLY A 61 15.91 5.83 -7.59
N LEU A 62 15.52 4.98 -6.64
CA LEU A 62 16.43 4.46 -5.62
C LEU A 62 16.89 3.06 -6.02
N PRO A 63 18.21 2.77 -6.08
CA PRO A 63 18.69 1.43 -6.44
C PRO A 63 18.34 0.40 -5.36
N LYS A 64 17.79 -0.75 -5.77
CA LYS A 64 17.64 -1.92 -4.90
C LYS A 64 18.97 -2.68 -4.87
N VAL A 65 19.88 -2.26 -3.98
CA VAL A 65 21.27 -2.77 -3.91
C VAL A 65 21.38 -4.28 -3.71
N HIS A 66 20.38 -4.90 -3.08
CA HIS A 66 20.33 -6.34 -2.80
C HIS A 66 19.75 -7.20 -3.94
N LYS A 67 19.49 -6.62 -5.12
CA LYS A 67 18.96 -7.35 -6.28
C LYS A 67 19.93 -7.26 -7.46
N ALA A 68 20.17 -8.39 -8.11
CA ALA A 68 21.00 -8.47 -9.31
C ALA A 68 20.50 -7.47 -10.39
N GLY A 69 21.44 -6.79 -11.05
CA GLY A 69 21.12 -5.75 -12.03
C GLY A 69 20.68 -4.40 -11.44
N LEU A 70 20.71 -4.25 -10.10
CA LEU A 70 20.40 -3.00 -9.37
C LEU A 70 19.12 -2.31 -9.86
N PRO A 71 17.98 -3.03 -9.93
CA PRO A 71 16.74 -2.45 -10.41
C PRO A 71 16.34 -1.25 -9.55
N LEU A 72 15.81 -0.22 -10.21
CA LEU A 72 15.38 1.01 -9.53
C LEU A 72 13.99 0.82 -8.91
N ARG A 73 13.83 1.33 -7.68
CA ARG A 73 12.54 1.62 -7.05
C ARG A 73 12.13 3.04 -7.45
N PRO A 74 11.04 3.22 -8.23
CA PRO A 74 10.56 4.54 -8.58
C PRO A 74 9.99 5.22 -7.33
N ILE A 75 10.37 6.47 -7.07
CA ILE A 75 9.79 7.30 -6.02
C ILE A 75 9.38 8.62 -6.65
N LEU A 76 8.15 9.02 -6.38
CA LEU A 76 7.61 10.29 -6.76
C LEU A 76 7.76 11.25 -5.58
N ASP A 77 8.58 12.28 -5.75
CA ASP A 77 8.64 13.39 -4.81
C ASP A 77 7.34 14.19 -4.92
N MET A 78 6.46 13.96 -3.95
CA MET A 78 5.16 14.62 -3.86
C MET A 78 5.24 15.88 -3.01
N SER A 79 6.37 16.20 -2.37
CA SER A 79 6.48 17.36 -1.49
C SER A 79 6.21 18.66 -2.24
N SER A 80 5.45 19.55 -1.60
CA SER A 80 5.02 20.83 -2.19
C SER A 80 4.21 20.71 -3.49
N SER A 81 3.69 19.52 -3.80
CA SER A 81 2.77 19.34 -4.93
C SER A 81 1.33 19.72 -4.56
N PRO A 82 0.45 19.92 -5.56
CA PRO A 82 -0.96 20.24 -5.31
C PRO A 82 -1.68 19.20 -4.45
N TYR A 83 -1.20 17.97 -4.46
CA TYR A 83 -1.81 16.83 -3.80
C TYR A 83 -1.38 16.68 -2.33
N HIS A 84 -0.19 17.17 -1.98
CA HIS A 84 0.55 16.68 -0.81
C HIS A 84 -0.18 16.90 0.51
N ARG A 85 -0.60 18.14 0.78
CA ARG A 85 -1.19 18.53 2.07
C ARG A 85 -2.57 17.95 2.28
N ILE A 86 -3.37 17.94 1.22
CA ILE A 86 -4.68 17.28 1.23
C ILE A 86 -4.47 15.78 1.47
N ALA A 87 -3.53 15.14 0.78
CA ALA A 87 -3.21 13.73 0.99
C ALA A 87 -2.72 13.43 2.43
N GLN A 88 -1.91 14.31 3.04
CA GLN A 88 -1.50 14.17 4.44
C GLN A 88 -2.68 14.25 5.40
N TRP A 89 -3.53 15.27 5.24
CA TRP A 89 -4.73 15.43 6.05
C TRP A 89 -5.69 14.23 5.92
N LEU A 90 -5.92 13.76 4.69
CA LEU A 90 -6.74 12.57 4.44
C LEU A 90 -6.12 11.31 5.05
N ALA A 91 -4.79 11.18 5.00
CA ALA A 91 -4.09 10.06 5.61
C ALA A 91 -4.29 10.02 7.13
N GLU A 92 -4.17 11.17 7.80
CA GLU A 92 -4.45 11.30 9.23
C GLU A 92 -5.90 10.90 9.58
N LYS A 93 -6.86 11.32 8.75
CA LYS A 93 -8.28 10.97 8.91
C LYS A 93 -8.55 9.49 8.72
N LEU A 94 -7.85 8.82 7.80
CA LEU A 94 -8.06 7.41 7.47
C LEU A 94 -7.29 6.43 8.35
N GLU A 95 -6.31 6.89 9.12
CA GLU A 95 -5.49 6.00 9.97
C GLU A 95 -6.33 5.17 10.98
N PRO A 96 -7.36 5.71 11.66
CA PRO A 96 -8.25 4.91 12.50
C PRO A 96 -9.02 3.84 11.71
N VAL A 97 -9.43 4.15 10.48
CA VAL A 97 -10.14 3.21 9.59
C VAL A 97 -9.21 2.08 9.18
N ARG A 98 -8.00 2.42 8.72
CA ARG A 98 -6.96 1.45 8.34
C ARG A 98 -6.71 0.41 9.43
N ARG A 99 -6.58 0.85 10.69
CA ARG A 99 -6.33 -0.03 11.84
C ARG A 99 -7.48 -1.01 12.11
N GLN A 100 -8.73 -0.59 11.88
CA GLN A 100 -9.89 -1.46 12.08
C GLN A 100 -10.06 -2.48 10.95
N VAL A 101 -9.81 -2.07 9.71
CA VAL A 101 -9.94 -2.92 8.52
C VAL A 101 -8.79 -3.95 8.44
N SER A 102 -7.55 -3.52 8.73
CA SER A 102 -6.32 -4.28 8.48
C SER A 102 -5.93 -5.18 9.66
N LYS A 103 -6.81 -6.12 10.02
CA LYS A 103 -6.67 -6.97 11.23
C LYS A 103 -5.39 -7.81 11.29
N TYR A 104 -4.86 -8.20 10.13
CA TYR A 104 -3.67 -9.02 10.00
C TYR A 104 -2.38 -8.21 9.81
N SER A 105 -2.50 -6.89 9.63
CA SER A 105 -1.38 -6.00 9.41
C SER A 105 -0.64 -5.72 10.71
N ILE A 106 0.68 -5.78 10.68
CA ILE A 106 1.59 -5.37 11.76
C ILE A 106 2.36 -4.12 11.35
N HIS A 107 2.77 -3.32 12.33
CA HIS A 107 3.40 -2.02 12.07
C HIS A 107 4.94 -2.05 12.11
N ASP A 108 5.52 -3.08 12.71
CA ASP A 108 6.97 -3.20 12.87
C ASP A 108 7.40 -4.64 13.18
N THR A 109 8.71 -4.85 13.16
CA THR A 109 9.34 -6.14 13.47
C THR A 109 9.13 -6.59 14.92
N PHE A 110 8.91 -5.67 15.88
CA PHE A 110 8.70 -6.05 17.27
C PHE A 110 7.32 -6.69 17.46
N GLN A 111 6.28 -6.13 16.83
CA GLN A 111 4.96 -6.75 16.79
C GLN A 111 5.01 -8.11 16.11
N PHE A 112 5.78 -8.26 15.04
CA PHE A 112 6.00 -9.57 14.43
C PHE A 112 6.57 -10.58 15.43
N ILE A 113 7.66 -10.20 16.12
CA ILE A 113 8.34 -11.03 17.12
C ILE A 113 7.38 -11.44 18.24
N ASP A 114 6.50 -10.54 18.66
CA ASP A 114 5.48 -10.81 19.68
C ASP A 114 4.40 -11.78 19.19
N ARG A 115 3.99 -11.69 17.91
CA ARG A 115 3.00 -12.59 17.31
C ARG A 115 3.50 -14.02 17.18
N ILE A 116 4.80 -14.21 16.95
CA ILE A 116 5.40 -15.54 16.76
C ILE A 116 5.93 -16.19 18.04
N LYS A 117 5.95 -15.46 19.17
CA LYS A 117 6.67 -15.89 20.38
C LYS A 117 6.19 -17.25 20.93
N ASP A 118 4.88 -17.49 20.85
CA ASP A 118 4.22 -18.69 21.40
C ASP A 118 3.78 -19.68 20.30
N VAL A 119 4.16 -19.42 19.04
CA VAL A 119 3.75 -20.24 17.90
C VAL A 119 4.64 -21.48 17.84
N ASN A 120 4.05 -22.64 18.15
CA ASN A 120 4.73 -23.93 17.93
C ASN A 120 4.55 -24.34 16.47
N THR A 121 5.66 -24.52 15.76
CA THR A 121 5.67 -24.85 14.35
C THR A 121 5.88 -26.34 14.09
N SER A 122 6.13 -27.18 15.09
CA SER A 122 6.45 -28.61 14.88
C SER A 122 5.41 -29.32 14.00
N GLY A 123 5.87 -29.97 12.92
CA GLY A 123 4.98 -30.63 11.94
C GLY A 123 4.09 -29.65 11.14
N LYS A 124 4.55 -28.41 10.94
CA LYS A 124 3.84 -27.36 10.18
C LYS A 124 4.73 -26.83 9.07
N HIS A 125 4.11 -26.31 8.01
CA HIS A 125 4.80 -25.51 7.02
C HIS A 125 4.97 -24.07 7.50
N MET A 126 6.13 -23.49 7.19
CA MET A 126 6.39 -22.05 7.26
C MET A 126 6.77 -21.54 5.88
N PHE A 127 6.20 -20.40 5.49
CA PHE A 127 6.55 -19.75 4.24
C PHE A 127 6.20 -18.26 4.32
N SER A 128 6.78 -17.50 3.41
CA SER A 128 6.42 -16.09 3.19
C SER A 128 5.82 -15.91 1.80
N LEU A 129 4.94 -14.92 1.69
CA LEU A 129 4.39 -14.42 0.44
C LEU A 129 4.83 -12.97 0.25
N ASP A 130 5.19 -12.58 -0.98
CA ASP A 130 5.51 -11.19 -1.34
C ASP A 130 4.65 -10.76 -2.54
N VAL A 131 3.98 -9.61 -2.41
CA VAL A 131 3.17 -9.04 -3.50
C VAL A 131 4.06 -8.25 -4.45
N ASN A 132 4.08 -8.66 -5.72
CA ASN A 132 4.80 -7.97 -6.77
C ASN A 132 4.20 -6.59 -7.03
N SER A 133 5.02 -5.56 -6.82
CA SER A 133 4.72 -4.16 -7.17
C SER A 133 3.40 -3.63 -6.58
N LEU A 134 3.08 -4.03 -5.33
CA LEU A 134 1.82 -3.73 -4.64
C LEU A 134 1.27 -2.32 -4.93
N PHE A 135 2.07 -1.27 -4.72
CA PHE A 135 1.61 0.12 -4.87
C PHE A 135 1.03 0.40 -6.26
N THR A 136 1.74 0.05 -7.34
CA THR A 136 1.27 0.25 -8.72
C THR A 136 0.16 -0.72 -9.11
N SER A 137 -0.04 -1.78 -8.33
CA SER A 137 -1.01 -2.85 -8.55
C SER A 137 -2.37 -2.57 -7.90
N VAL A 138 -2.45 -1.68 -6.91
CA VAL A 138 -3.71 -1.34 -6.21
C VAL A 138 -4.70 -0.63 -7.16
N PRO A 139 -5.90 -1.18 -7.38
CA PRO A 139 -6.96 -0.49 -8.13
C PRO A 139 -7.58 0.62 -7.26
N LEU A 140 -7.33 1.88 -7.59
CA LEU A 140 -7.66 3.01 -6.71
C LEU A 140 -9.17 3.17 -6.51
N THR A 141 -9.96 3.11 -7.58
CA THR A 141 -11.41 3.33 -7.49
C THR A 141 -12.08 2.28 -6.62
N GLU A 142 -11.75 1.01 -6.83
CA GLU A 142 -12.27 -0.10 -6.03
C GLU A 142 -11.88 0.04 -4.55
N THR A 143 -10.60 0.33 -4.29
CA THR A 143 -10.08 0.49 -2.93
C THR A 143 -10.76 1.64 -2.19
N ILE A 144 -10.93 2.78 -2.87
CA ILE A 144 -11.59 3.95 -2.29
C ILE A 144 -13.08 3.67 -2.04
N CYS A 145 -13.78 3.00 -2.98
CA CYS A 145 -15.17 2.58 -2.76
C CYS A 145 -15.29 1.68 -1.53
N TYR A 146 -14.42 0.68 -1.38
CA TYR A 146 -14.41 -0.21 -0.23
C TYR A 146 -14.20 0.54 1.09
N ILE A 147 -13.25 1.48 1.14
CA ILE A 147 -13.01 2.32 2.33
C ILE A 147 -14.28 3.11 2.68
N CYS A 148 -14.91 3.74 1.69
CA CYS A 148 -16.14 4.51 1.86
C CYS A 148 -17.29 3.64 2.38
N GLU A 149 -17.52 2.48 1.75
CA GLU A 149 -18.55 1.51 2.16
C GLU A 149 -18.32 1.00 3.59
N TYR A 150 -17.06 0.75 3.96
CA TYR A 150 -16.70 0.36 5.32
C TYR A 150 -17.00 1.46 6.33
N ILE A 151 -16.65 2.71 6.03
CA ILE A 151 -16.93 3.88 6.88
C ILE A 151 -18.44 4.00 7.13
N ASP A 152 -19.23 3.96 6.07
CA ASP A 152 -20.69 4.11 6.14
C ASP A 152 -21.33 2.93 6.91
N SER A 153 -20.94 1.69 6.58
CA SER A 153 -21.50 0.48 7.22
C SER A 153 -21.20 0.38 8.71
N ASN A 154 -20.09 0.97 9.16
CA ASN A 154 -19.67 0.98 10.57
C ASN A 154 -19.97 2.31 11.28
N ASN A 155 -20.64 3.26 10.61
CA ASN A 155 -20.98 4.59 11.14
C ASN A 155 -19.75 5.34 11.70
N ILE A 156 -18.61 5.26 11.02
CA ILE A 156 -17.36 5.91 11.46
C ILE A 156 -17.44 7.41 11.17
N VAL A 157 -17.32 8.23 12.21
CA VAL A 157 -17.38 9.70 12.08
C VAL A 157 -15.99 10.28 11.83
N LEU A 158 -15.72 10.71 10.59
CA LEU A 158 -14.45 11.33 10.21
C LEU A 158 -14.48 12.88 10.22
N GLY A 159 -15.66 13.48 10.37
CA GLY A 159 -15.85 14.92 10.22
C GLY A 159 -15.78 15.40 8.76
N ILE A 160 -15.93 14.49 7.80
CA ILE A 160 -16.12 14.76 6.38
C ILE A 160 -17.11 13.73 5.82
N PRO A 161 -18.13 14.13 5.05
CA PRO A 161 -19.03 13.20 4.39
C PRO A 161 -18.28 12.29 3.40
N THR A 162 -18.70 11.03 3.31
CA THR A 162 -18.05 9.99 2.50
C THR A 162 -17.97 10.34 1.02
N GLU A 163 -18.96 11.06 0.48
CA GLU A 163 -18.96 11.56 -0.91
C GLU A 163 -17.77 12.52 -1.17
N HIS A 164 -17.56 13.48 -0.28
CA HIS A 164 -16.47 14.44 -0.36
C HIS A 164 -15.10 13.81 -0.10
N LEU A 165 -15.05 12.84 0.83
CA LEU A 165 -13.87 12.02 1.06
C LEU A 165 -13.47 11.26 -0.21
N LYS A 166 -14.43 10.59 -0.86
CA LYS A 166 -14.22 9.84 -2.10
C LYS A 166 -13.69 10.73 -3.21
N GLU A 167 -14.29 11.90 -3.42
CA GLU A 167 -13.82 12.86 -4.43
C GLU A 167 -12.37 13.27 -4.17
N LEU A 168 -12.04 13.69 -2.94
CA LEU A 168 -10.69 14.15 -2.61
C LEU A 168 -9.65 13.03 -2.73
N LEU A 169 -9.97 11.81 -2.30
CA LEU A 169 -9.08 10.66 -2.45
C LEU A 169 -8.78 10.38 -3.92
N LEU A 170 -9.81 10.38 -4.78
CA LEU A 170 -9.63 10.18 -6.22
C LEU A 170 -8.81 11.30 -6.84
N ARG A 171 -9.07 12.57 -6.50
CA ARG A 171 -8.28 13.70 -7.05
C ARG A 171 -6.83 13.71 -6.59
N CYS A 172 -6.54 13.17 -5.40
CA CYS A 172 -5.18 13.08 -4.88
C CYS A 172 -4.36 11.90 -5.41
N THR A 173 -5.01 10.88 -5.99
CA THR A 173 -4.35 9.60 -6.30
C THR A 173 -4.51 9.13 -7.74
N PHE A 174 -5.59 9.52 -8.41
CA PHE A 174 -5.88 9.09 -9.78
C PHE A 174 -5.29 10.07 -10.81
N ASN A 175 -4.75 9.54 -11.91
CA ASN A 175 -4.19 10.34 -13.01
C ASN A 175 -3.17 11.42 -12.57
N VAL A 176 -2.32 11.08 -11.59
CA VAL A 176 -1.33 11.99 -10.98
C VAL A 176 -0.32 12.44 -12.02
N GLN A 177 -0.13 13.76 -12.12
CA GLN A 177 0.86 14.37 -13.00
C GLN A 177 2.23 14.40 -12.33
N PHE A 178 3.28 14.09 -13.09
CA PHE A 178 4.65 14.27 -12.64
C PHE A 178 5.62 14.56 -13.80
N SER A 179 6.81 15.02 -13.45
CA SER A 179 7.93 15.25 -14.36
C SER A 179 9.01 14.18 -14.19
N PHE A 180 9.56 13.72 -15.31
CA PHE A 180 10.79 12.93 -15.35
C PHE A 180 11.63 13.38 -16.54
N ASN A 181 12.89 13.73 -16.32
CA ASN A 181 13.79 14.26 -17.35
C ASN A 181 13.19 15.40 -18.19
N ASN A 182 12.52 16.35 -17.52
CA ASN A 182 11.84 17.49 -18.14
C ASN A 182 10.67 17.12 -19.07
N GLU A 183 10.19 15.88 -19.01
CA GLU A 183 9.02 15.42 -19.74
C GLU A 183 7.87 15.14 -18.77
N ILE A 184 6.65 15.43 -19.22
CA ILE A 184 5.45 15.27 -18.40
C ILE A 184 4.87 13.88 -18.60
N TYR A 185 4.54 13.25 -17.48
CA TYR A 185 3.93 11.95 -17.40
C TYR A 185 2.69 11.98 -16.51
N ARG A 186 1.86 10.95 -16.68
CA ARG A 186 0.70 10.66 -15.85
C ARG A 186 0.81 9.25 -15.32
N GLN A 187 0.64 9.08 -14.00
CA GLN A 187 0.32 7.78 -13.41
C GLN A 187 -1.20 7.66 -13.40
N ARG A 188 -1.75 6.80 -14.27
CA ARG A 188 -3.19 6.72 -14.53
C ARG A 188 -3.93 6.09 -13.35
N ASP A 189 -3.39 4.99 -12.85
CA ASP A 189 -3.93 4.22 -11.74
C ASP A 189 -2.76 3.59 -10.95
N GLY A 190 -3.09 2.97 -9.82
CA GLY A 190 -2.09 2.54 -8.85
C GLY A 190 -1.57 3.71 -8.03
N ILE A 191 -1.12 3.39 -6.85
CA ILE A 191 -0.61 4.34 -5.87
C ILE A 191 0.76 4.86 -6.33
N ALA A 192 0.92 6.18 -6.34
CA ALA A 192 2.23 6.79 -6.49
C ALA A 192 3.10 6.50 -5.26
N MET A 193 4.22 5.81 -5.45
CA MET A 193 5.21 5.58 -4.40
C MET A 193 5.79 6.93 -3.95
N GLY A 194 5.51 7.36 -2.72
CA GLY A 194 5.82 8.71 -2.22
C GLY A 194 4.59 9.56 -1.90
N SER A 195 3.40 9.10 -2.27
CA SER A 195 2.14 9.69 -1.79
C SER A 195 1.94 9.41 -0.29
N PRO A 196 1.53 10.41 0.52
CA PRO A 196 1.14 10.20 1.92
C PRO A 196 0.02 9.17 2.11
N LEU A 197 -0.88 9.06 1.13
CA LEU A 197 -1.99 8.09 1.15
C LEU A 197 -1.54 6.66 0.82
N GLY A 198 -0.32 6.49 0.32
CA GLY A 198 0.08 5.23 -0.28
C GLY A 198 0.05 4.03 0.66
N PRO A 199 0.69 4.09 1.85
CA PRO A 199 0.64 3.00 2.82
C PRO A 199 -0.80 2.64 3.24
N ILE A 200 -1.67 3.64 3.41
CA ILE A 200 -3.06 3.44 3.85
C ILE A 200 -3.87 2.73 2.77
N LEU A 201 -3.80 3.19 1.52
CA LEU A 201 -4.56 2.59 0.43
C LEU A 201 -4.07 1.17 0.11
N ALA A 202 -2.75 0.93 0.18
CA ALA A 202 -2.19 -0.40 0.00
C ALA A 202 -2.67 -1.36 1.09
N ASP A 203 -2.62 -0.95 2.36
CA ASP A 203 -3.10 -1.77 3.47
C ASP A 203 -4.60 -2.05 3.39
N CYS A 204 -5.42 -1.03 3.11
CA CYS A 204 -6.86 -1.19 2.99
C CYS A 204 -7.25 -2.11 1.83
N PHE A 205 -6.55 -2.03 0.69
CA PHE A 205 -6.80 -2.95 -0.43
C PHE A 205 -6.42 -4.39 -0.09
N MET A 206 -5.27 -4.62 0.53
CA MET A 206 -4.90 -5.95 1.01
C MET A 206 -5.90 -6.46 2.04
N ALA A 207 -6.34 -5.60 2.95
CA ALA A 207 -7.32 -5.95 3.97
C ALA A 207 -8.69 -6.28 3.38
N LYS A 208 -9.11 -5.65 2.28
CA LYS A 208 -10.29 -6.06 1.51
C LYS A 208 -10.17 -7.52 1.08
N LEU A 209 -9.06 -7.89 0.44
CA LEU A 209 -8.83 -9.27 -0.01
C LEU A 209 -8.78 -10.26 1.15
N GLU A 210 -8.14 -9.87 2.26
CA GLU A 210 -8.03 -10.67 3.49
C GLU A 210 -9.38 -10.91 4.17
N ASN A 211 -10.22 -9.88 4.25
CA ASN A 211 -11.52 -9.96 4.91
C ASN A 211 -12.59 -10.66 4.04
N ASP A 212 -12.40 -10.67 2.71
CA ASP A 212 -13.38 -11.22 1.77
C ASP A 212 -12.85 -12.51 1.11
N GLN A 213 -12.18 -12.39 -0.05
CA GLN A 213 -11.83 -13.53 -0.92
C GLN A 213 -10.90 -14.55 -0.24
N LEU A 214 -10.00 -14.08 0.63
CA LEU A 214 -9.00 -14.91 1.30
C LEU A 214 -9.42 -15.37 2.70
N SER A 215 -10.53 -14.86 3.24
CA SER A 215 -10.94 -15.07 4.63
C SER A 215 -11.06 -16.56 5.03
N SER A 216 -11.67 -17.37 4.16
CA SER A 216 -11.86 -18.80 4.38
C SER A 216 -10.53 -19.57 4.39
N MET A 217 -9.57 -19.15 3.57
CA MET A 217 -8.24 -19.76 3.55
C MET A 217 -7.42 -19.32 4.76
N ILE A 218 -7.41 -18.01 5.05
CA ILE A 218 -6.66 -17.44 6.18
C ILE A 218 -7.12 -18.03 7.51
N SER A 219 -8.41 -18.30 7.68
CA SER A 219 -8.94 -18.90 8.91
C SER A 219 -8.45 -20.33 9.17
N ARG A 220 -7.90 -21.02 8.16
CA ARG A 220 -7.29 -22.36 8.29
C ARG A 220 -5.82 -22.31 8.70
N PHE A 221 -5.19 -21.15 8.64
CA PHE A 221 -3.79 -21.02 9.01
C PHE A 221 -3.66 -20.88 10.53
N GLN A 222 -2.62 -21.51 11.08
CA GLN A 222 -2.27 -21.34 12.49
C GLN A 222 -1.80 -19.90 12.76
N LEU A 223 -1.10 -19.31 11.79
CA LEU A 223 -0.66 -17.92 11.84
C LEU A 223 -0.73 -17.31 10.44
N TYR A 224 -1.26 -16.10 10.37
CA TYR A 224 -1.19 -15.24 9.19
C TYR A 224 -0.92 -13.81 9.66
N VAL A 225 0.22 -13.25 9.26
CA VAL A 225 0.66 -11.91 9.64
C VAL A 225 1.23 -11.20 8.43
N ARG A 226 0.79 -9.96 8.18
CA ARG A 226 1.24 -9.18 7.03
C ARG A 226 1.92 -7.88 7.47
N TYR A 227 3.01 -7.54 6.79
CA TYR A 227 3.64 -6.23 6.83
C TYR A 227 3.69 -5.69 5.41
N MET A 228 2.85 -4.70 5.08
CA MET A 228 2.74 -4.13 3.74
C MET A 228 2.51 -5.21 2.67
N ASP A 229 3.52 -5.46 1.82
CA ASP A 229 3.57 -6.44 0.72
C ASP A 229 4.05 -7.84 1.15
N ASN A 230 4.62 -7.98 2.34
CA ASN A 230 5.21 -9.21 2.85
C ASN A 230 4.27 -9.88 3.86
N THR A 231 3.94 -11.15 3.65
CA THR A 231 3.10 -11.95 4.55
C THR A 231 3.87 -13.16 5.05
N PHE A 232 3.79 -13.46 6.34
CA PHE A 232 4.30 -14.67 6.96
C PHE A 232 3.15 -15.59 7.36
N VAL A 233 3.28 -16.87 7.02
CA VAL A 233 2.24 -17.87 7.24
C VAL A 233 2.81 -19.12 7.91
N VAL A 234 2.05 -19.65 8.88
CA VAL A 234 2.25 -21.00 9.44
C VAL A 234 0.97 -21.80 9.26
N CYS A 235 1.08 -22.98 8.66
CA CYS A 235 -0.08 -23.84 8.40
C CYS A 235 0.25 -25.32 8.54
N ASP A 236 -0.77 -26.17 8.57
CA ASP A 236 -0.60 -27.62 8.64
C ASP A 236 0.22 -28.15 7.44
N ASP A 237 0.98 -29.22 7.68
CA ASP A 237 1.87 -29.86 6.71
C ASP A 237 1.13 -30.63 5.60
N ASN A 238 -0.16 -30.87 5.78
CA ASN A 238 -1.03 -31.46 4.77
C ASN A 238 -1.52 -30.43 3.74
N ILE A 239 -1.27 -29.13 3.93
CA ILE A 239 -1.71 -28.09 3.00
C ILE A 239 -0.67 -27.92 1.89
N ASP A 240 -1.12 -28.07 0.65
CA ASP A 240 -0.29 -27.84 -0.52
C ASP A 240 -0.03 -26.34 -0.76
N LEU A 241 1.24 -25.95 -0.66
CA LEU A 241 1.70 -24.58 -0.81
C LEU A 241 1.54 -24.03 -2.23
N ASP A 242 1.64 -24.87 -3.26
CA ASP A 242 1.44 -24.42 -4.65
C ASP A 242 -0.03 -24.10 -4.91
N ASN A 243 -0.92 -24.89 -4.32
CA ASN A 243 -2.36 -24.62 -4.34
C ASN A 243 -2.71 -23.36 -3.55
N ILE A 244 -2.06 -23.10 -2.41
CA ILE A 244 -2.19 -21.82 -1.70
C ILE A 244 -1.78 -20.66 -2.60
N LEU A 245 -0.60 -20.73 -3.22
CA LEU A 245 -0.10 -19.66 -4.08
C LEU A 245 -1.06 -19.41 -5.27
N HIS A 246 -1.53 -20.48 -5.90
CA HIS A 246 -2.51 -20.38 -6.98
C HIS A 246 -3.80 -19.72 -6.51
N PHE A 247 -4.33 -20.11 -5.35
CA PHE A 247 -5.53 -19.51 -4.79
C PHE A 247 -5.34 -18.01 -4.48
N PHE A 248 -4.23 -17.63 -3.87
CA PHE A 248 -3.88 -16.24 -3.60
C PHE A 248 -3.77 -15.42 -4.90
N ASN A 249 -3.18 -15.98 -5.95
CA ASN A 249 -3.10 -15.32 -7.26
C ASN A 249 -4.43 -15.30 -8.03
N SER A 250 -5.41 -16.14 -7.65
CA SER A 250 -6.75 -16.12 -8.23
C SER A 250 -7.69 -15.10 -7.58
N CYS A 251 -7.32 -14.54 -6.41
CA CYS A 251 -8.25 -13.71 -5.63
C CYS A 251 -8.55 -12.36 -6.29
N HIS A 252 -7.61 -11.82 -7.07
CA HIS A 252 -7.78 -10.54 -7.74
C HIS A 252 -6.81 -10.39 -8.93
N PRO A 253 -7.27 -9.98 -10.13
CA PRO A 253 -6.43 -9.91 -11.34
C PRO A 253 -5.28 -8.90 -11.25
N SER A 254 -5.40 -7.88 -10.38
CA SER A 254 -4.35 -6.87 -10.21
C SER A 254 -3.23 -7.30 -9.26
N ILE A 255 -3.35 -8.43 -8.56
CA ILE A 255 -2.35 -8.87 -7.57
C ILE A 255 -1.63 -10.11 -8.06
N ASP A 256 -0.34 -10.16 -7.76
CA ASP A 256 0.54 -11.29 -8.07
C ASP A 256 1.45 -11.52 -6.86
N PHE A 257 1.26 -12.64 -6.20
CA PHE A 257 2.06 -13.12 -5.08
C PHE A 257 3.17 -14.04 -5.58
N THR A 258 4.30 -13.96 -4.90
CA THR A 258 5.38 -14.96 -4.95
C THR A 258 5.49 -15.68 -3.63
N LEU A 259 6.00 -16.92 -3.63
CA LEU A 259 6.12 -17.75 -2.43
C LEU A 259 7.57 -18.13 -2.16
N GLU A 260 8.04 -17.82 -0.96
CA GLU A 260 9.34 -18.26 -0.45
C GLU A 260 9.13 -19.34 0.64
N ARG A 261 9.55 -20.57 0.31
CA ARG A 261 9.43 -21.73 1.19
C ARG A 261 10.53 -21.75 2.24
N GLU A 262 10.23 -22.31 3.40
CA GLU A 262 11.25 -22.71 4.37
C GLU A 262 12.32 -23.60 3.72
N ARG A 263 13.59 -23.30 4.02
CA ARG A 263 14.76 -24.09 3.62
C ARG A 263 15.65 -24.31 4.83
N ASP A 264 16.12 -25.54 5.01
CA ASP A 264 16.99 -25.91 6.12
C ASP A 264 16.43 -25.49 7.50
N GLN A 265 15.13 -25.73 7.71
CA GLN A 265 14.39 -25.34 8.91
C GLN A 265 14.37 -23.82 9.18
N SER A 266 14.59 -23.02 8.14
CA SER A 266 14.69 -21.57 8.25
C SER A 266 13.95 -20.81 7.17
N VAL A 267 13.51 -19.61 7.52
CA VAL A 267 12.83 -18.69 6.61
C VAL A 267 13.11 -17.25 7.03
N PRO A 268 13.52 -16.38 6.09
CA PRO A 268 13.63 -14.96 6.36
C PRO A 268 12.26 -14.28 6.33
N PHE A 269 12.01 -13.36 7.26
CA PHE A 269 10.87 -12.46 7.20
C PHE A 269 11.25 -11.09 7.78
N LEU A 270 11.00 -10.03 7.01
CA LEU A 270 11.51 -8.68 7.30
C LEU A 270 13.03 -8.69 7.56
N ASP A 271 13.46 -8.18 8.72
CA ASP A 271 14.85 -8.13 9.16
C ASP A 271 15.19 -9.28 10.13
N VAL A 272 14.37 -10.34 10.17
CA VAL A 272 14.52 -11.47 11.09
C VAL A 272 14.71 -12.77 10.32
N HIS A 273 15.72 -13.53 10.73
CA HIS A 273 15.95 -14.89 10.30
C HIS A 273 15.33 -15.83 11.34
N LEU A 274 14.34 -16.61 10.93
CA LEU A 274 13.64 -17.55 11.78
C LEU A 274 14.23 -18.93 11.57
N LEU A 275 14.70 -19.55 12.65
CA LEU A 275 15.20 -20.93 12.64
C LEU A 275 14.35 -21.75 13.59
N ARG A 276 13.67 -22.77 13.05
CA ARG A 276 12.92 -23.74 13.83
C ARG A 276 13.86 -24.60 14.66
N ARG A 277 13.57 -24.69 15.96
CA ARG A 277 14.27 -25.57 16.91
C ARG A 277 13.61 -26.95 16.93
N SER A 278 14.32 -27.93 17.48
CA SER A 278 13.80 -29.30 17.69
C SER A 278 12.52 -29.35 18.53
N ASN A 279 12.30 -28.37 19.43
CA ASN A 279 11.09 -28.27 20.23
C ASN A 279 9.92 -27.54 19.52
N GLY A 280 10.09 -27.18 18.24
CA GLY A 280 9.07 -26.52 17.42
C GLY A 280 9.01 -24.99 17.56
N PHE A 281 9.69 -24.39 18.53
CA PHE A 281 9.72 -22.93 18.70
C PHE A 281 10.80 -22.26 17.83
N LEU A 282 10.63 -20.97 17.57
CA LEU A 282 11.50 -20.22 16.67
C LEU A 282 12.66 -19.55 17.41
N LYS A 283 13.90 -19.86 17.01
CA LYS A 283 15.07 -19.02 17.27
C LYS A 283 15.05 -17.85 16.28
N ARG A 284 15.39 -16.67 16.78
CA ARG A 284 15.42 -15.43 16.01
C ARG A 284 16.84 -14.92 15.95
N SER A 285 17.27 -14.47 14.78
CA SER A 285 18.51 -13.73 14.58
C SER A 285 18.29 -12.62 13.56
N ILE A 286 19.20 -11.65 13.51
CA ILE A 286 19.13 -10.58 12.52
C ILE A 286 19.32 -11.19 11.13
N PHE A 287 18.44 -10.83 10.19
CA PHE A 287 18.60 -11.13 8.77
C PHE A 287 19.06 -9.87 8.04
N ARG A 288 19.99 -10.03 7.11
CA ARG A 288 20.38 -9.00 6.16
C ARG A 288 20.38 -9.62 4.78
N LYS A 289 19.63 -9.03 3.84
CA LYS A 289 19.70 -9.43 2.44
C LYS A 289 21.14 -9.22 1.95
N GLN A 290 21.66 -10.19 1.20
CA GLN A 290 22.97 -10.05 0.57
C GLN A 290 22.94 -8.82 -0.36
N THR A 291 23.93 -7.96 -0.21
CA THR A 291 24.16 -6.78 -1.05
C THR A 291 25.09 -7.10 -2.19
#